data_AF-A0A382Y9W4-F1
#
_entry.id   AF-A0A382Y9W4-F1
#
_cell.length_a   1.000
_cell.length_b   1.000
_cell.length_c   1.000
_cell.angle_alpha   90.00
_cell.angle_beta   90.00
_cell.angle_gamma   90.00
#
_symmetry.space_group_name_H-M   'P 1'
#
loop_
_entity.id
_entity.type
_entity.pdbx_description
1 polymer ?
#
loop_
_entity_poly.entity_id
_entity_poly.type
_entity_poly.pdbx_seq_one_letter_code
_entity_poly.pdbx_strand_id
1 'polypeptide(L)'
;MAKDTRKFKRAVTPSTYLDSTGGTMTGNMVFGDDKKLTFGDDTDLEVYHTATGNETHIDGKNSRPVYIRAKDLYLTNAAGDDKAIHVDGGAGGGAATVVKLYYDDVEKFKTSPTGFEFTGTPTEGLNNLGTLTGGGTVNIDLTLGNVAMAYIDDAPVTFTFSGYDETVGNSNSFTLILVGGDAQQITWPAFTMWSDGKAPSLSATNDVLTFITTSGSLAPNAIWLGFHAG
;
A
#
# COMPACT_ATOMS: atom_id res chain seq x y z
N MET A 1 68.66 12.72 51.57
CA MET A 1 68.31 13.42 50.30
C MET A 1 66.81 13.29 50.11
N ALA A 2 66.07 14.41 50.07
CA ALA A 2 64.63 14.39 49.85
C ALA A 2 64.35 13.99 48.39
N LYS A 3 63.51 12.97 48.20
CA LYS A 3 63.14 12.46 46.87
C LYS A 3 62.14 13.43 46.24
N ASP A 4 62.52 14.05 45.13
CA ASP A 4 61.68 15.00 44.41
C ASP A 4 60.40 14.29 43.91
N THR A 5 59.23 14.78 44.36
CA THR A 5 57.90 14.23 44.09
C THR A 5 57.15 14.97 42.98
N ARG A 6 57.80 15.89 42.26
CA ARG A 6 57.16 16.65 41.18
C ARG A 6 56.73 15.72 40.03
N LYS A 7 55.42 15.51 39.91
CA LYS A 7 54.79 14.83 38.76
C LYS A 7 54.68 15.83 37.62
N PHE A 8 55.61 15.81 36.67
CA PHE A 8 55.46 16.55 35.43
C PHE A 8 54.36 15.91 34.59
N LYS A 9 53.27 16.65 34.32
CA LYS A 9 52.32 16.25 33.28
C LYS A 9 53.06 16.35 31.94
N ARG A 10 53.10 15.26 31.18
CA ARG A 10 53.63 15.27 29.80
C ARG A 10 52.88 16.35 29.03
N ALA A 11 53.59 17.32 28.47
CA ALA A 11 52.99 18.32 27.61
C ALA A 11 52.34 17.59 26.43
N VAL A 12 51.01 17.62 26.35
CA VAL A 12 50.29 17.13 25.18
C VAL A 12 50.30 18.27 24.19
N THR A 13 51.10 18.15 23.13
CA THR A 13 50.98 19.05 21.98
C THR A 13 49.56 18.87 21.43
N PRO A 14 48.75 19.94 21.34
CA PRO A 14 47.44 19.84 20.71
C PRO A 14 47.61 19.33 19.28
N SER A 15 47.05 18.15 18.99
CA SER A 15 46.97 17.64 17.62
C SER A 15 45.75 18.27 16.95
N THR A 16 45.89 18.64 15.68
CA THR A 16 44.76 19.04 14.82
C THR A 16 43.91 17.86 14.36
N TYR A 17 44.33 16.64 14.67
CA TYR A 17 43.69 15.38 14.31
C TYR A 17 43.43 14.52 15.55
N LEU A 18 42.38 13.68 15.48
CA LEU A 18 42.23 12.58 16.44
C LEU A 18 43.41 11.60 16.33
N ASP A 19 43.72 10.94 17.44
CA ASP A 19 44.71 9.86 17.46
C ASP A 19 44.16 8.66 16.65
N SER A 20 45.04 8.04 15.85
CA SER A 20 44.73 6.86 15.03
C SER A 20 44.35 5.63 15.84
N THR A 21 44.67 5.61 17.14
CA THR A 21 44.29 4.55 18.07
C THR A 21 42.97 4.82 18.78
N GLY A 22 42.28 5.89 18.39
CA GLY A 22 40.98 6.31 18.90
C GLY A 22 41.05 7.60 19.72
N GLY A 23 39.89 8.16 20.03
CA GLY A 23 39.77 9.34 20.87
C GLY A 23 38.32 9.70 21.10
N THR A 24 38.05 10.48 22.15
CA THR A 24 36.71 10.94 22.48
C THR A 24 36.55 12.38 22.03
N MET A 25 35.61 12.64 21.12
CA MET A 25 35.12 13.99 20.87
C MET A 25 34.05 14.33 21.92
N THR A 26 34.28 15.38 22.71
CA THR A 26 33.38 15.77 23.82
C THR A 26 32.43 16.92 23.48
N GLY A 27 32.55 17.50 22.28
CA GLY A 27 31.67 18.55 21.76
C GLY A 27 30.88 18.09 20.53
N ASN A 28 30.11 19.01 19.94
CA ASN A 28 29.37 18.74 18.71
C ASN A 28 30.33 18.46 17.54
N MET A 29 30.05 17.41 16.78
CA MET A 29 30.69 17.19 15.49
C MET A 29 29.81 17.83 14.42
N VAL A 30 30.30 18.91 13.81
CA VAL A 30 29.61 19.62 12.73
C VAL A 30 30.35 19.37 11.43
N PHE A 31 29.68 18.73 10.50
CA PHE A 31 30.18 18.53 9.14
C PHE A 31 29.43 19.51 8.23
N GLY A 32 30.17 20.22 7.36
CA GLY A 32 29.53 21.07 6.37
C GLY A 32 28.80 20.25 5.31
N ASP A 33 28.00 20.92 4.48
CA ASP A 33 27.28 20.28 3.40
C ASP A 33 28.22 19.50 2.47
N ASP A 34 27.70 18.40 1.91
CA ASP A 34 28.39 17.45 1.04
C ASP A 34 29.61 16.76 1.69
N LYS A 35 29.81 16.93 3.00
CA LYS A 35 30.75 16.13 3.79
C LYS A 35 30.04 14.90 4.35
N LYS A 36 30.78 13.80 4.41
CA LYS A 36 30.24 12.49 4.75
C LYS A 36 30.97 11.89 5.93
N LEU A 37 30.21 11.28 6.83
CA LEU A 37 30.73 10.29 7.75
C LEU A 37 30.73 8.94 7.04
N THR A 38 31.90 8.32 6.88
CA THR A 38 32.09 7.08 6.12
C THR A 38 32.48 5.94 7.05
N PHE A 39 31.90 4.76 6.85
CA PHE A 39 32.28 3.53 7.57
C PHE A 39 32.63 2.41 6.60
N GLY A 40 33.60 1.57 6.99
CA GLY A 40 34.13 0.48 6.16
C GLY A 40 35.29 0.93 5.27
N ASP A 41 36.20 0.01 4.96
CA ASP A 41 37.44 0.29 4.21
C ASP A 41 37.16 0.81 2.78
N ASP A 42 36.01 0.42 2.20
CA ASP A 42 35.55 0.81 0.87
C ASP A 42 34.33 1.76 0.90
N THR A 43 34.15 2.51 2.00
CA THR A 43 33.00 3.41 2.20
C THR A 43 31.66 2.66 2.08
N ASP A 44 31.51 1.60 2.87
CA ASP A 44 30.32 0.75 2.86
C ASP A 44 29.05 1.46 3.36
N LEU A 45 29.19 2.47 4.24
CA LEU A 45 28.08 3.31 4.73
C LEU A 45 28.49 4.78 4.71
N GLU A 46 27.59 5.63 4.24
CA GLU A 46 27.72 7.09 4.29
C GLU A 46 26.56 7.71 5.08
N VAL A 47 26.85 8.69 5.94
CA VAL A 47 25.85 9.55 6.58
C VAL A 47 26.21 11.00 6.26
N TYR A 48 25.30 11.73 5.61
CA TYR A 48 25.60 13.05 5.05
C TYR A 48 24.36 13.92 4.80
N HIS A 49 24.61 15.21 4.54
CA HIS A 49 23.62 16.19 4.09
C HIS A 49 24.07 16.79 2.75
N THR A 50 23.14 17.05 1.82
CA THR A 50 23.44 17.64 0.51
C THR A 50 23.06 19.12 0.44
N ALA A 51 23.95 19.96 -0.09
CA ALA A 51 23.61 21.37 -0.33
C ALA A 51 22.54 21.50 -1.43
N THR A 52 22.67 20.67 -2.47
CA THR A 52 21.67 20.60 -3.54
C THR A 52 20.55 19.67 -3.09
N GLY A 53 19.31 20.19 -3.08
CA GLY A 53 18.13 19.44 -2.63
C GLY A 53 17.85 19.52 -1.13
N ASN A 54 18.84 19.89 -0.30
CA ASN A 54 18.70 20.04 1.15
C ASN A 54 18.19 18.75 1.83
N GLU A 55 18.85 17.63 1.54
CA GLU A 55 18.43 16.28 1.95
C GLU A 55 19.44 15.65 2.91
N THR A 56 18.97 14.79 3.81
CA THR A 56 19.82 14.04 4.75
C THR A 56 19.70 12.55 4.48
N HIS A 57 20.83 11.86 4.45
CA HIS A 57 20.93 10.48 3.96
C HIS A 57 21.66 9.56 4.95
N ILE A 58 21.23 8.30 5.00
CA ILE A 58 21.93 7.16 5.62
C ILE A 58 21.99 6.06 4.55
N ASP A 59 23.11 6.00 3.84
CA ASP A 59 23.22 5.22 2.60
C ASP A 59 24.17 4.03 2.73
N GLY A 60 23.64 2.82 2.54
CA GLY A 60 24.48 1.66 2.24
C GLY A 60 25.01 1.74 0.82
N LYS A 61 26.32 1.55 0.65
CA LYS A 61 26.99 1.50 -0.65
C LYS A 61 27.36 0.06 -1.02
N ASN A 62 27.93 -0.11 -2.21
CA ASN A 62 28.48 -1.39 -2.68
C ASN A 62 27.46 -2.55 -2.66
N SER A 63 26.17 -2.25 -2.88
CA SER A 63 25.06 -3.21 -2.85
C SER A 63 24.89 -3.97 -1.52
N ARG A 64 25.35 -3.39 -0.41
CA ARG A 64 25.20 -3.97 0.93
C ARG A 64 23.91 -3.47 1.60
N PRO A 65 23.18 -4.35 2.31
CA PRO A 65 22.00 -3.92 3.07
C PRO A 65 22.39 -3.11 4.32
N VAL A 66 21.58 -2.09 4.64
CA VAL A 66 21.64 -1.40 5.93
C VAL A 66 20.62 -2.03 6.87
N TYR A 67 21.08 -2.56 8.00
CA TYR A 67 20.20 -3.09 9.04
C TYR A 67 20.02 -2.05 10.14
N ILE A 68 18.80 -1.52 10.29
CA ILE A 68 18.38 -0.74 11.46
C ILE A 68 17.65 -1.69 12.40
N ARG A 69 18.23 -1.94 13.57
CA ARG A 69 17.69 -2.90 14.55
C ARG A 69 17.40 -2.16 15.85
N ALA A 70 16.16 -2.22 16.30
CA ALA A 70 15.69 -1.65 17.55
C ALA A 70 14.63 -2.58 18.16
N LYS A 71 14.39 -2.45 19.47
CA LYS A 71 13.22 -3.11 20.08
C LYS A 71 11.94 -2.51 19.49
N ASP A 72 11.86 -1.19 19.49
CA ASP A 72 10.81 -0.43 18.80
C ASP A 72 11.49 0.54 17.83
N LEU A 73 11.10 0.52 16.57
CA LEU A 73 11.53 1.51 15.58
C LEU A 73 10.33 2.40 15.23
N TYR A 74 10.49 3.69 15.46
CA TYR A 74 9.50 4.70 15.10
C TYR A 74 10.06 5.56 13.96
N LEU A 75 9.28 5.73 12.91
CA LEU A 75 9.46 6.77 11.92
C LEU A 75 8.32 7.76 12.10
N THR A 76 8.67 9.02 12.28
CA THR A 76 7.75 10.10 12.68
C THR A 76 7.76 11.23 11.68
N ASN A 77 6.78 12.12 11.76
CA ASN A 77 6.81 13.41 11.06
C ASN A 77 7.97 14.29 11.56
N ALA A 78 8.18 15.44 10.91
CA ALA A 78 9.28 16.35 11.25
C ALA A 78 9.18 16.94 12.68
N ALA A 79 7.99 17.07 13.24
CA ALA A 79 7.79 17.56 14.61
C ALA A 79 8.02 16.48 15.67
N GLY A 80 8.04 15.20 15.27
CA GLY A 80 8.23 14.05 16.16
C GLY A 80 7.00 13.70 17.00
N ASP A 81 5.83 14.29 16.71
CA ASP A 81 4.58 14.10 17.45
C ASP A 81 3.57 13.18 16.75
N ASP A 82 3.75 12.94 15.45
CA ASP A 82 2.95 11.99 14.66
C ASP A 82 3.79 10.79 14.23
N LYS A 83 3.31 9.58 14.53
CA LYS A 83 3.87 8.33 14.02
C LYS A 83 3.46 8.16 12.55
N ALA A 84 4.41 7.81 11.69
CA ALA A 84 4.12 7.32 10.34
C ALA A 84 4.21 5.79 10.29
N ILE A 85 5.31 5.23 10.84
CA ILE A 85 5.56 3.79 10.91
C ILE A 85 6.03 3.44 12.32
N HIS A 86 5.48 2.37 12.88
CA HIS A 86 6.00 1.74 14.08
C HIS A 86 6.26 0.25 13.80
N VAL A 87 7.51 -0.16 13.97
CA VAL A 87 7.89 -1.57 14.04
C VAL A 87 8.01 -1.95 15.52
N ASP A 88 7.01 -2.68 15.99
CA ASP A 88 6.95 -3.23 17.35
C ASP A 88 7.70 -4.57 17.35
N GLY A 89 8.91 -4.59 17.91
CA GLY A 89 9.74 -5.79 17.98
C GLY A 89 9.25 -6.82 18.99
N GLY A 90 8.10 -6.57 19.64
CA GLY A 90 7.50 -7.44 20.64
C GLY A 90 8.27 -7.40 21.97
N ALA A 91 7.63 -7.91 23.04
CA ALA A 91 8.36 -8.23 24.26
C ALA A 91 9.25 -9.45 23.96
N GLY A 92 10.57 -9.30 24.10
CA GLY A 92 11.56 -10.29 23.66
C GLY A 92 11.28 -11.74 24.07
N GLY A 93 11.85 -12.69 23.32
CA GLY A 93 11.70 -14.13 23.59
C GLY A 93 10.77 -14.89 22.64
N GLY A 94 10.60 -14.42 21.40
CA GLY A 94 9.81 -15.11 20.37
C GLY A 94 8.46 -14.46 20.04
N ALA A 95 8.17 -13.27 20.58
CA ALA A 95 7.06 -12.45 20.11
C ALA A 95 7.30 -12.03 18.65
N ALA A 96 6.25 -12.08 17.83
CA ALA A 96 6.33 -11.68 16.43
C ALA A 96 6.53 -10.16 16.33
N THR A 97 7.37 -9.73 15.40
CA THR A 97 7.49 -8.33 15.02
C THR A 97 6.23 -7.89 14.27
N VAL A 98 5.64 -6.77 14.67
CA VAL A 98 4.46 -6.19 14.03
C VAL A 98 4.83 -4.85 13.40
N VAL A 99 4.40 -4.63 12.15
CA VAL A 99 4.52 -3.33 11.48
C VAL A 99 3.16 -2.66 11.49
N LYS A 100 3.13 -1.40 11.93
CA LYS A 100 1.94 -0.57 12.01
C LYS A 100 2.15 0.69 11.19
N LEU A 101 1.15 1.06 10.38
CA LEU A 101 1.10 2.32 9.65
C LEU A 101 0.04 3.23 10.27
N TYR A 102 0.34 4.52 10.31
CA TYR A 102 -0.46 5.52 10.99
C TYR A 102 -0.76 6.70 10.07
N TYR A 103 -1.82 7.43 10.40
CA TYR A 103 -2.13 8.75 9.86
C TYR A 103 -2.60 9.61 11.02
N ASP A 104 -1.91 10.72 11.29
CA ASP A 104 -2.25 11.65 12.38
C ASP A 104 -2.35 10.93 13.74
N ASP A 105 -1.34 10.14 14.03
CA ASP A 105 -1.15 9.29 15.21
C ASP A 105 -2.18 8.17 15.40
N VAL A 106 -3.03 7.94 14.41
CA VAL A 106 -4.05 6.88 14.43
C VAL A 106 -3.61 5.70 13.58
N GLU A 107 -3.49 4.51 14.18
CA GLU A 107 -3.19 3.25 13.47
C GLU A 107 -4.23 2.99 12.38
N LYS A 108 -3.79 2.77 11.14
CA LYS A 108 -4.61 2.48 9.95
C LYS A 108 -4.44 1.05 9.45
N PHE A 109 -3.26 0.48 9.66
CA PHE A 109 -2.89 -0.85 9.21
C PHE A 109 -1.95 -1.50 10.22
N LYS A 110 -2.12 -2.80 10.49
CA LYS A 110 -1.16 -3.61 11.24
C LYS A 110 -0.95 -4.97 10.62
N THR A 111 0.26 -5.50 10.70
CA THR A 111 0.53 -6.90 10.38
C THR A 111 0.18 -7.82 11.55
N SER A 112 -0.06 -9.09 11.26
CA SER A 112 -0.25 -10.14 12.27
C SER A 112 0.32 -11.47 11.75
N PRO A 113 0.51 -12.46 12.62
CA PRO A 113 0.92 -13.81 12.17
C PRO A 113 -0.03 -14.45 11.16
N THR A 114 -1.28 -13.99 11.07
CA THR A 114 -2.31 -14.52 10.15
C THR A 114 -2.61 -13.59 8.98
N GLY A 115 -1.84 -12.50 8.79
CA GLY A 115 -2.04 -11.55 7.69
C GLY A 115 -1.92 -10.11 8.13
N PHE A 116 -2.95 -9.31 7.88
CA PHE A 116 -3.00 -7.90 8.23
C PHE A 116 -4.42 -7.46 8.55
N GLU A 117 -4.55 -6.30 9.20
CA GLU A 117 -5.83 -5.67 9.53
C GLU A 117 -5.81 -4.20 9.13
N PHE A 118 -6.91 -3.73 8.53
CA PHE A 118 -7.20 -2.30 8.34
C PHE A 118 -8.21 -1.85 9.41
N THR A 119 -7.96 -0.70 10.03
CA THR A 119 -8.84 -0.16 11.09
C THR A 119 -9.90 0.82 10.54
N GLY A 120 -9.84 1.15 9.25
CA GLY A 120 -10.83 1.99 8.55
C GLY A 120 -11.84 1.18 7.77
N THR A 121 -12.97 1.80 7.40
CA THR A 121 -13.94 1.22 6.48
C THR A 121 -13.48 1.49 5.05
N PRO A 122 -13.12 0.46 4.25
CA PRO A 122 -12.90 0.68 2.83
C PRO A 122 -14.22 1.17 2.22
N THR A 123 -14.19 2.32 1.56
CA THR A 123 -15.33 2.78 0.77
C THR A 123 -15.23 2.16 -0.62
N GLU A 124 -16.25 1.39 -0.99
CA GLU A 124 -16.40 0.95 -2.36
C GLU A 124 -17.03 2.08 -3.20
N GLY A 125 -16.50 2.34 -4.38
CA GLY A 125 -17.17 3.21 -5.34
C GLY A 125 -18.44 2.55 -5.89
N LEU A 126 -19.45 3.35 -6.25
CA LEU A 126 -20.66 2.87 -6.90
C LEU A 126 -20.61 3.22 -8.39
N ASN A 127 -20.78 2.22 -9.24
CA ASN A 127 -21.08 2.46 -10.64
C ASN A 127 -22.56 2.86 -10.79
N ASN A 128 -22.84 4.15 -10.65
CA ASN A 128 -24.18 4.70 -10.73
C ASN A 128 -24.55 4.96 -12.21
N LEU A 129 -25.26 4.00 -12.81
CA LEU A 129 -25.66 4.03 -14.21
C LEU A 129 -26.85 4.95 -14.48
N GLY A 130 -27.51 5.46 -13.42
CA GLY A 130 -28.68 6.33 -13.53
C GLY A 130 -29.92 5.61 -14.07
N THR A 131 -30.83 6.35 -14.69
CA THR A 131 -32.01 5.80 -15.38
C THR A 131 -31.67 5.42 -16.80
N LEU A 132 -32.00 4.19 -17.20
CA LEU A 132 -31.67 3.62 -18.50
C LEU A 132 -32.60 4.10 -19.63
N THR A 133 -32.75 5.42 -19.78
CA THR A 133 -33.66 6.04 -20.75
C THR A 133 -33.08 6.02 -22.18
N GLY A 134 -33.92 5.75 -23.17
CA GLY A 134 -33.55 5.86 -24.60
C GLY A 134 -32.79 4.67 -25.17
N GLY A 135 -32.44 3.69 -24.33
CA GLY A 135 -31.83 2.42 -24.73
C GLY A 135 -30.38 2.55 -25.22
N GLY A 136 -29.86 1.48 -25.82
CA GLY A 136 -28.50 1.44 -26.35
C GLY A 136 -27.50 0.77 -25.40
N THR A 137 -26.21 1.08 -25.58
CA THR A 137 -25.13 0.41 -24.85
C THR A 137 -24.80 1.12 -23.54
N VAL A 138 -24.77 0.36 -22.44
CA VAL A 138 -24.44 0.85 -21.10
C VAL A 138 -23.24 0.08 -20.58
N ASN A 139 -22.17 0.79 -20.24
CA ASN A 139 -20.93 0.18 -19.79
C ASN A 139 -20.81 0.15 -18.27
N ILE A 140 -20.57 -1.05 -17.73
CA ILE A 140 -20.22 -1.27 -16.33
C ILE A 140 -18.69 -1.32 -16.24
N ASP A 141 -18.11 -0.17 -15.89
CA ASP A 141 -16.69 0.01 -15.63
C ASP A 141 -16.32 -0.40 -14.19
N LEU A 142 -15.56 -1.47 -14.06
CA LEU A 142 -15.12 -2.01 -12.76
C LEU A 142 -13.97 -1.22 -12.14
N THR A 143 -13.40 -0.23 -12.83
CA THR A 143 -12.49 0.74 -12.18
C THR A 143 -13.21 1.69 -11.23
N LEU A 144 -14.53 1.84 -11.38
CA LEU A 144 -15.37 2.73 -10.55
C LEU A 144 -15.94 2.03 -9.31
N GLY A 145 -15.91 0.70 -9.27
CA GLY A 145 -16.47 -0.11 -8.18
C GLY A 145 -17.00 -1.46 -8.63
N ASN A 146 -17.20 -2.36 -7.67
CA ASN A 146 -17.74 -3.70 -7.88
C ASN A 146 -19.25 -3.78 -7.54
N VAL A 147 -19.91 -2.65 -7.31
CA VAL A 147 -21.37 -2.53 -7.25
C VAL A 147 -21.81 -1.54 -8.33
N ALA A 148 -22.74 -1.96 -9.17
CA ALA A 148 -23.41 -1.14 -10.16
C ALA A 148 -24.88 -1.03 -9.81
N MET A 149 -25.47 0.15 -10.05
CA MET A 149 -26.89 0.39 -9.84
C MET A 149 -27.49 1.12 -11.03
N ALA A 150 -28.68 0.68 -11.47
CA ALA A 150 -29.46 1.37 -12.49
C ALA A 150 -30.95 1.36 -12.18
N TYR A 151 -31.65 2.40 -12.61
CA TYR A 151 -33.11 2.40 -12.69
C TYR A 151 -33.53 1.97 -14.09
N ILE A 152 -34.33 0.91 -14.15
CA ILE A 152 -34.85 0.39 -15.40
C ILE A 152 -35.95 1.33 -15.94
N ASP A 153 -35.98 1.46 -17.26
CA ASP A 153 -37.05 2.06 -18.06
C ASP A 153 -37.42 1.04 -19.16
N ASP A 154 -38.49 1.27 -19.93
CA ASP A 154 -38.99 0.34 -20.95
C ASP A 154 -38.07 0.22 -22.20
N ALA A 155 -36.96 0.97 -22.24
CA ALA A 155 -36.06 1.00 -23.39
C ALA A 155 -35.10 -0.22 -23.42
N PRO A 156 -34.85 -0.84 -24.60
CA PRO A 156 -33.88 -1.93 -24.73
C PRO A 156 -32.44 -1.50 -24.46
N VAL A 157 -31.73 -2.24 -23.62
CA VAL A 157 -30.35 -1.92 -23.21
C VAL A 157 -29.41 -3.09 -23.52
N THR A 158 -28.17 -2.76 -23.91
CA THR A 158 -27.07 -3.72 -24.03
C THR A 158 -26.01 -3.39 -22.99
N PHE A 159 -25.75 -4.29 -22.04
CA PHE A 159 -24.64 -4.10 -21.11
C PHE A 159 -23.31 -4.50 -21.74
N THR A 160 -22.25 -3.74 -21.41
CA THR A 160 -20.85 -4.13 -21.62
C THR A 160 -20.11 -4.04 -20.29
N PHE A 161 -19.06 -4.85 -20.12
CA PHE A 161 -18.20 -4.81 -18.93
C PHE A 161 -16.82 -4.31 -19.36
N SER A 162 -16.19 -3.47 -18.53
CA SER A 162 -14.82 -2.99 -18.75
C SER A 162 -14.08 -2.81 -17.43
N GLY A 163 -12.80 -2.43 -17.49
CA GLY A 163 -12.04 -2.08 -16.29
C GLY A 163 -11.62 -3.27 -15.43
N TYR A 164 -11.75 -4.50 -15.96
CA TYR A 164 -11.29 -5.73 -15.32
C TYR A 164 -9.99 -6.22 -15.94
N ASP A 165 -9.16 -6.88 -15.13
CA ASP A 165 -7.92 -7.49 -15.60
C ASP A 165 -8.20 -8.86 -16.26
N GLU A 166 -7.72 -9.03 -17.49
CA GLU A 166 -7.88 -10.25 -18.29
C GLU A 166 -6.68 -11.22 -18.16
N THR A 167 -5.66 -10.87 -17.37
CA THR A 167 -4.48 -11.73 -17.19
C THR A 167 -4.84 -13.04 -16.48
N VAL A 168 -4.13 -14.11 -16.85
CA VAL A 168 -4.38 -15.47 -16.36
C VAL A 168 -4.12 -15.56 -14.86
N GLY A 169 -5.08 -16.10 -14.11
CA GLY A 169 -4.97 -16.39 -12.69
C GLY A 169 -5.64 -15.36 -11.78
N ASN A 170 -6.16 -14.27 -12.35
CA ASN A 170 -6.92 -13.27 -11.60
C ASN A 170 -8.42 -13.60 -11.64
N SER A 171 -9.21 -12.98 -10.77
CA SER A 171 -10.66 -13.12 -10.76
C SER A 171 -11.27 -11.75 -10.51
N ASN A 172 -12.40 -11.48 -11.14
CA ASN A 172 -13.16 -10.25 -10.93
C ASN A 172 -14.60 -10.61 -10.60
N SER A 173 -15.24 -9.80 -9.78
CA SER A 173 -16.66 -9.97 -9.46
C SER A 173 -17.30 -8.62 -9.25
N PHE A 174 -18.57 -8.50 -9.64
CA PHE A 174 -19.38 -7.33 -9.31
C PHE A 174 -20.85 -7.70 -9.12
N THR A 175 -21.58 -6.83 -8.45
CA THR A 175 -23.02 -6.93 -8.24
C THR A 175 -23.70 -5.81 -9.01
N LEU A 176 -24.67 -6.14 -9.85
CA LEU A 176 -25.56 -5.20 -10.51
C LEU A 176 -26.91 -5.22 -9.78
N ILE A 177 -27.38 -4.06 -9.35
CA ILE A 177 -28.72 -3.87 -8.81
C ILE A 177 -29.53 -3.08 -9.82
N LEU A 178 -30.59 -3.71 -10.32
CA LEU A 178 -31.55 -3.07 -11.20
C LEU A 178 -32.82 -2.75 -10.40
N VAL A 179 -33.33 -1.53 -10.56
CA VAL A 179 -34.48 -1.01 -9.78
C VAL A 179 -35.62 -0.68 -10.73
N GLY A 180 -36.82 -1.23 -10.46
CA GLY A 180 -38.05 -0.96 -11.19
C GLY A 180 -38.18 -1.68 -12.53
N GLY A 181 -37.66 -2.91 -12.65
CA GLY A 181 -37.81 -3.71 -13.88
C GLY A 181 -39.26 -4.15 -14.14
N ASP A 182 -39.57 -4.59 -15.36
CA ASP A 182 -40.72 -5.46 -15.66
C ASP A 182 -40.48 -6.17 -17.01
N ALA A 183 -40.78 -5.51 -18.14
CA ALA A 183 -40.68 -6.09 -19.49
C ALA A 183 -39.42 -5.69 -20.29
N GLN A 184 -38.45 -5.02 -19.66
CA GLN A 184 -37.26 -4.48 -20.35
C GLN A 184 -36.48 -5.59 -21.09
N GLN A 185 -36.08 -5.30 -22.32
CA GLN A 185 -35.18 -6.16 -23.08
C GLN A 185 -33.72 -5.83 -22.74
N ILE A 186 -33.07 -6.69 -21.96
CA ILE A 186 -31.64 -6.59 -21.68
C ILE A 186 -30.86 -7.57 -22.56
N THR A 187 -29.91 -7.02 -23.31
CA THR A 187 -28.90 -7.79 -24.03
C THR A 187 -27.63 -7.85 -23.19
N TRP A 188 -27.22 -9.06 -22.85
CA TRP A 188 -25.99 -9.32 -22.10
C TRP A 188 -24.81 -9.53 -23.05
N PRO A 189 -23.56 -9.28 -22.61
CA PRO A 189 -22.38 -9.66 -23.39
C PRO A 189 -22.41 -11.14 -23.79
N ALA A 190 -21.94 -11.45 -25.00
CA ALA A 190 -21.95 -12.82 -25.52
C ALA A 190 -21.12 -13.82 -24.69
N PHE A 191 -20.18 -13.32 -23.89
CA PHE A 191 -19.34 -14.09 -22.98
C PHE A 191 -19.99 -14.33 -21.60
N THR A 192 -21.22 -13.85 -21.37
CA THR A 192 -21.97 -14.10 -20.14
C THR A 192 -22.65 -15.47 -20.21
N MET A 193 -22.28 -16.34 -19.28
CA MET A 193 -22.90 -17.64 -19.04
C MET A 193 -23.77 -17.57 -17.78
N TRP A 194 -24.98 -18.10 -17.88
CA TRP A 194 -25.92 -18.14 -16.75
C TRP A 194 -25.90 -19.50 -16.09
N SER A 195 -26.02 -19.56 -14.76
CA SER A 195 -26.02 -20.81 -13.99
C SER A 195 -27.05 -21.82 -14.50
N ASP A 196 -28.22 -21.33 -14.93
CA ASP A 196 -29.35 -22.15 -15.38
C ASP A 196 -29.41 -22.26 -16.91
N GLY A 197 -28.35 -21.81 -17.61
CA GLY A 197 -28.23 -21.85 -19.06
C GLY A 197 -29.06 -20.79 -19.82
N LYS A 198 -29.79 -19.92 -19.12
CA LYS A 198 -30.61 -18.85 -19.69
C LYS A 198 -30.48 -17.56 -18.89
N ALA A 199 -30.56 -16.43 -19.60
CA ALA A 199 -30.63 -15.12 -18.95
C ALA A 199 -31.89 -15.02 -18.06
N PRO A 200 -31.80 -14.39 -16.89
CA PRO A 200 -32.93 -14.24 -15.99
C PRO A 200 -33.98 -13.31 -16.58
N SER A 201 -35.23 -13.55 -16.23
CA SER A 201 -36.30 -12.56 -16.39
C SER A 201 -36.25 -11.60 -15.22
N LEU A 202 -36.41 -10.31 -15.49
CA LEU A 202 -36.42 -9.26 -14.47
C LEU A 202 -37.77 -9.26 -13.74
N SER A 203 -37.76 -8.86 -12.48
CA SER A 203 -38.96 -8.68 -11.68
C SER A 203 -39.54 -7.29 -11.88
N ALA A 204 -40.82 -7.13 -11.50
CA ALA A 204 -41.53 -5.84 -11.43
C ALA A 204 -40.92 -4.83 -10.42
N THR A 205 -39.88 -5.25 -9.68
CA THR A 205 -39.33 -4.54 -8.52
C THR A 205 -37.81 -4.41 -8.64
N ASN A 206 -37.03 -4.99 -7.74
CA ASN A 206 -35.58 -4.92 -7.78
C ASN A 206 -35.00 -6.29 -8.11
N ASP A 207 -34.01 -6.31 -8.99
CA ASP A 207 -33.26 -7.51 -9.35
C ASP A 207 -31.80 -7.31 -8.97
N VAL A 208 -31.23 -8.28 -8.26
CA VAL A 208 -29.82 -8.27 -7.89
C VAL A 208 -29.12 -9.36 -8.66
N LEU A 209 -28.17 -8.98 -9.51
CA LEU A 209 -27.39 -9.89 -10.32
C LEU A 209 -25.94 -9.86 -9.90
N THR A 210 -25.36 -11.02 -9.65
CA THR A 210 -23.93 -11.14 -9.36
C THR A 210 -23.22 -11.72 -10.57
N PHE A 211 -22.08 -11.14 -10.92
CA PHE A 211 -21.23 -11.59 -12.01
C PHE A 211 -19.85 -11.94 -11.45
N ILE A 212 -19.33 -13.10 -11.81
CA ILE A 212 -17.99 -13.54 -11.42
C ILE A 212 -17.26 -14.07 -12.64
N THR A 213 -16.01 -13.69 -12.82
CA THR A 213 -15.10 -14.32 -13.77
C THR A 213 -13.84 -14.77 -13.06
N THR A 214 -13.34 -15.94 -13.45
CA THR A 214 -11.95 -16.32 -13.23
C THR A 214 -11.23 -16.04 -14.55
N SER A 215 -10.44 -14.96 -14.63
CA SER A 215 -9.66 -14.69 -15.84
C SER A 215 -8.62 -15.81 -15.97
N GLY A 216 -8.82 -16.66 -16.99
CA GLY A 216 -8.03 -17.89 -17.13
C GLY A 216 -8.69 -19.03 -17.91
N SER A 217 -9.95 -18.94 -18.34
CA SER A 217 -10.48 -19.90 -19.32
C SER A 217 -10.01 -19.53 -20.73
N LEU A 218 -8.77 -19.92 -21.08
CA LEU A 218 -8.21 -20.35 -22.38
C LEU A 218 -8.74 -19.75 -23.73
N ALA A 219 -9.42 -18.61 -23.75
CA ALA A 219 -10.05 -18.01 -24.94
C ALA A 219 -9.99 -16.48 -24.89
N PRO A 220 -10.11 -15.78 -26.05
CA PRO A 220 -9.92 -14.33 -26.16
C PRO A 220 -11.02 -13.44 -25.53
N ASN A 221 -11.78 -13.94 -24.55
CA ASN A 221 -12.67 -13.13 -23.70
C ASN A 221 -12.81 -13.86 -22.35
N ALA A 222 -12.74 -13.13 -21.24
CA ALA A 222 -13.07 -13.69 -19.94
C ALA A 222 -14.53 -14.16 -19.93
N ILE A 223 -14.78 -15.44 -19.63
CA ILE A 223 -16.14 -15.96 -19.45
C ILE A 223 -16.66 -15.43 -18.11
N TRP A 224 -17.85 -14.83 -18.11
CA TRP A 224 -18.50 -14.32 -16.91
C TRP A 224 -19.68 -15.19 -16.52
N LEU A 225 -19.68 -15.71 -15.29
CA LEU A 225 -20.80 -16.42 -14.69
C LEU A 225 -21.76 -15.41 -14.05
N GLY A 226 -22.98 -15.33 -14.58
CA GLY A 226 -24.06 -14.51 -14.05
C GLY A 226 -25.03 -15.31 -13.19
N PHE A 227 -25.43 -14.72 -12.07
CA PHE A 227 -26.39 -15.27 -11.11
C PHE A 227 -27.47 -14.23 -10.85
N HIS A 228 -28.74 -14.62 -10.87
CA HIS A 228 -29.81 -13.78 -10.37
C HIS A 228 -30.08 -14.20 -8.92
N ALA A 229 -29.88 -13.28 -7.97
CA ALA A 229 -30.23 -13.52 -6.58
C ALA A 229 -31.76 -13.44 -6.45
N GLY A 230 -32.41 -14.60 -6.54
CA GLY A 230 -33.83 -14.82 -6.25
C GLY A 230 -34.04 -15.43 -4.87
#